data_AF-A0A2S8BJM4-F1
#
_entry.id   AF-A0A2S8BJM4-F1
#
_cell.length_a   1.000
_cell.length_b   1.000
_cell.length_c   1.000
_cell.angle_alpha   90.00
_cell.angle_beta   90.00
_cell.angle_gamma   90.00
#
_symmetry.space_group_name_H-M   'P 1'
#
loop_
_entity.id
_entity.type
_entity.pdbx_description
1 polymer ?
#
loop_
_entity_poly.entity_id
_entity_poly.type
_entity_poly.pdbx_seq_one_letter_code
_entity_poly.pdbx_strand_id
1 'polypeptide(L)' 'MFHWWLVLATLRWGVICRYQAERHLSGQTRSVELATIGRRVCETEWDLLQLLEEGGPR' A
#
# COMPACT_ATOMS: atom_id res chain seq x y z
N MET A 1 -12.45 -13.45 -11.41
CA MET A 1 -10.98 -13.59 -11.55
C MET A 1 -10.26 -12.24 -11.45
N PHE A 2 -10.68 -11.20 -12.19
CA PHE A 2 -10.04 -9.87 -12.15
C PHE A 2 -9.95 -9.25 -10.75
N HIS A 3 -11.04 -9.32 -9.97
CA HIS A 3 -11.10 -8.75 -8.61
C HIS A 3 -9.98 -9.25 -7.69
N TRP A 4 -9.71 -10.56 -7.69
CA TRP A 4 -8.61 -11.14 -6.92
C TRP A 4 -7.25 -10.51 -7.27
N TRP A 5 -6.98 -10.37 -8.56
CA TRP A 5 -5.73 -9.77 -9.03
C TRP A 5 -5.62 -8.30 -8.66
N LEU A 6 -6.74 -7.57 -8.67
CA LEU A 6 -6.79 -6.18 -8.24
C LEU A 6 -6.48 -6.06 -6.75
N VAL A 7 -7.14 -6.86 -5.89
CA VAL A 7 -6.85 -6.95 -4.45
C VAL A 7 -5.37 -7.24 -4.20
N LEU A 8 -4.81 -8.26 -4.86
CA LEU A 8 -3.41 -8.64 -4.71
C LEU A 8 -2.45 -7.53 -5.17
N ALA A 9 -2.75 -6.85 -6.28
CA ALA A 9 -1.93 -5.78 -6.79
C ALA A 9 -1.93 -4.56 -5.84
N THR A 10 -3.11 -4.19 -5.33
CA THR A 10 -3.29 -3.12 -4.33
C THR A 10 -2.51 -3.43 -3.06
N LEU A 11 -2.68 -4.64 -2.49
CA LEU A 11 -1.93 -5.06 -1.31
C LEU A 11 -0.40 -4.99 -1.52
N ARG A 12 0.08 -5.53 -2.64
CA ARG A 12 1.51 -5.53 -2.96
C ARG A 12 2.07 -4.12 -3.07
N TRP A 13 1.32 -3.20 -3.67
CA TRP A 13 1.72 -1.79 -3.75
C TRP A 13 1.81 -1.16 -2.35
N GLY A 14 0.84 -1.43 -1.48
CA GLY A 14 0.84 -0.94 -0.10
C GLY A 14 2.06 -1.40 0.70
N VAL A 15 2.44 -2.68 0.55
CA VAL A 15 3.65 -3.24 1.17
C VAL A 15 4.92 -2.54 0.68
N ILE A 16 5.02 -2.28 -0.63
CA ILE A 16 6.16 -1.54 -1.20
C ILE A 16 6.23 -0.12 -0.62
N CYS A 17 5.12 0.59 -0.56
CA CYS A 17 5.07 1.93 0.04
C CYS A 17 5.52 1.91 1.51
N ARG A 18 5.06 0.92 2.30
CA ARG A 18 5.45 0.78 3.72
C ARG A 18 6.94 0.51 3.88
N TYR A 19 7.50 -0.32 3.01
CA TYR A 19 8.94 -0.61 2.99
C TYR A 19 9.75 0.65 2.67
N GLN A 20 9.36 1.41 1.65
CA GLN A 20 10.05 2.66 1.29
C GLN A 20 9.98 3.69 2.44
N ALA A 21 8.84 3.79 3.12
CA ALA A 21 8.70 4.62 4.31
C ALA A 21 9.68 4.18 5.41
N GLU A 22 9.78 2.88 5.68
CA GLU A 22 10.67 2.34 6.72
C GLU A 22 12.13 2.66 6.42
N ARG A 23 12.56 2.55 5.16
CA ARG A 23 13.94 2.89 4.76
C ARG A 23 14.28 4.36 5.06
N HIS A 24 13.31 5.26 4.93
CA HIS A 24 13.48 6.66 5.32
C HIS A 24 13.52 6.81 6.84
N LEU A 25 12.52 6.26 7.55
CA LEU A 25 12.32 6.45 8.98
C LEU A 25 13.41 5.81 9.84
N SER A 26 13.90 4.63 9.45
CA SER A 26 15.02 3.93 10.11
C SER A 26 16.37 4.61 9.89
N GLY A 27 16.44 5.61 9.00
CA GLY A 27 17.69 6.26 8.62
C GLY A 27 18.57 5.43 7.67
N GLN A 28 18.13 4.24 7.24
CA GLN A 28 18.85 3.41 6.27
C GLN A 28 19.09 4.18 4.95
N THR A 29 18.14 5.03 4.55
CA THR A 29 18.30 5.92 3.38
C THR A 29 17.53 7.22 3.62
N ARG A 30 18.24 8.30 3.92
CA ARG A 30 17.63 9.63 4.08
C ARG A 30 17.24 10.21 2.70
N SER A 31 15.97 10.03 2.32
CA SER A 31 15.42 10.55 1.05
C SER A 31 13.99 11.05 1.21
N VAL A 32 13.71 12.30 0.82
CA VAL A 32 12.36 12.90 0.85
C VAL A 32 11.39 12.18 -0.08
N GLU A 33 11.90 11.61 -1.18
CA GLU A 33 11.10 10.80 -2.10
C GLU A 33 10.53 9.57 -1.40
N LEU A 34 11.36 8.86 -0.61
CA LEU A 34 10.93 7.69 0.15
C LEU A 34 9.85 8.03 1.18
N ALA A 35 10.00 9.17 1.87
CA ALA A 35 8.97 9.67 2.79
C ALA A 35 7.66 10.02 2.05
N THR A 36 7.77 10.58 0.84
CA THR A 36 6.62 10.94 0.01
C THR A 36 5.88 9.70 -0.48
N ILE A 37 6.60 8.68 -0.95
CA ILE A 37 6.03 7.38 -1.32
C ILE A 37 5.35 6.73 -0.12
N GLY A 38 5.95 6.84 1.07
CA GLY A 38 5.40 6.30 2.32
C GLY A 38 4.02 6.85 2.69
N ARG A 39 3.68 8.09 2.30
CA ARG A 39 2.33 8.65 2.55
C ARG A 39 1.22 7.90 1.82
N ARG A 40 1.55 7.22 0.72
CA ARG A 40 0.58 6.45 -0.07
C ARG A 40 0.14 5.14 0.60
N VAL A 41 0.79 4.72 1.70
CA VAL A 41 0.37 3.53 2.47
C VAL A 41 -1.11 3.65 2.87
N CYS A 42 -1.51 4.78 3.45
CA CYS A 42 -2.88 4.99 3.91
C CYS A 42 -3.89 4.95 2.76
N GLU A 43 -3.55 5.54 1.60
CA GLU A 43 -4.37 5.46 0.38
C GLU A 43 -4.58 4.00 -0.02
N THR A 44 -3.50 3.22 -0.02
CA THR A 44 -3.55 1.81 -0.44
C THR A 44 -4.29 0.92 0.55
N GLU A 45 -4.20 1.21 1.85
CA GLU A 45 -4.98 0.53 2.90
C GLU A 45 -6.48 0.79 2.72
N TRP A 46 -6.85 2.05 2.46
CA TRP A 46 -8.24 2.42 2.22
C TRP A 46 -8.81 1.77 0.95
N ASP A 47 -8.06 1.79 -0.15
CA ASP A 47 -8.44 1.11 -1.40
C ASP A 47 -8.59 -0.40 -1.21
N LEU A 48 -7.71 -1.01 -0.42
CA LEU A 48 -7.78 -2.44 -0.11
C LEU A 48 -9.06 -2.77 0.69
N LEU A 49 -9.42 -1.95 1.67
CA LEU A 49 -10.65 -2.14 2.44
C LEU A 49 -11.89 -2.06 1.54
N GLN A 50 -11.96 -1.07 0.65
CA GLN A 50 -13.06 -0.95 -0.30
C GLN A 50 -13.16 -2.16 -1.23
N LEU A 51 -12.03 -2.64 -1.78
CA LEU A 51 -12.02 -3.83 -2.62
C LEU A 51 -12.48 -5.08 -1.84
N LEU A 52 -12.06 -5.24 -0.59
CA LEU A 52 -12.48 -6.38 0.22
C LEU A 52 -13.99 -6.32 0.55
N GLU A 53 -14.54 -5.13 0.77
CA GLU A 53 -15.98 -4.94 0.99
C GLU A 53 -16.80 -5.26 -0.26
N GLU A 54 -16.33 -4.87 -1.46
CA GLU A 54 -16.96 -5.23 -2.74
C GLU A 54 -16.98 -6.74 -3.02
N GLY A 55 -15.99 -7.47 -2.51
CA GLY A 55 -15.85 -8.92 -2.67
C GLY A 55 -16.49 -9.77 -1.57
N GLY A 56 -17.00 -9.16 -0.50
CA GLY A 56 -17.60 -9.85 0.63
C GLY A 56 -19.00 -10.43 0.31
N PRO A 57 -19.41 -11.55 0.93
CA PRO A 57 -20.80 -11.97 0.88
C PRO A 57 -21.68 -10.88 1.51
N ARG A 58 -22.75 -10.47 0.82
CA ARG A 58 -23.77 -9.54 1.34
C ARG A 58 -24.62 -10.19 2.43
#